data_AF-A0A1F6ILD1-F1
#
_entry.id   AF-A0A1F6ILD1-F1
#
_cell.length_a   1.000
_cell.length_b   1.000
_cell.length_c   1.000
_cell.angle_alpha   90.00
_cell.angle_beta   90.00
_cell.angle_gamma   90.00
#
_symmetry.space_group_name_H-M   'P 1'
#
loop_
_entity.id
_entity.type
_entity.pdbx_description
1 polymer ?
#
loop_
_entity_poly.entity_id
_entity_poly.type
_entity_poly.pdbx_seq_one_letter_code
_entity_poly.pdbx_strand_id
1 'polypeptide(L)'
;MTENVNNTGQPNNDGNDVVSPPPSEPPTTTGGTSGRGNSDRNGGGTSALSPVHWAFIVMAMAAIALAAFILVDALSGSGNGSTAANATTTPASPAALTMVSFPTLTPAAAGTGTIPDLPKDASHGKWTIKENAAIDSDPIVRDVLDRLEDPNPSQWKYFPNVGNPDRPDFPSEPDRPAPWGAEYGVANVPFCQQDMRCDFQVPGWSYRLVTADYGFLDRTCQNDGTKGCLLLLINVSDQSFTWRNQMADNGFTVHGRYWDGDHLEWAILGLTSHASANMLNLPTFARAGEVLNAGGSSSNAGANCGNQPESCASVDVRVVVHAGERVLAEATIVVNR
;
A
#
# COMPACT_ATOMS: atom_id res chain seq x y z
N MET A 1 -37.93 27.18 -44.34
CA MET A 1 -37.91 25.86 -45.00
C MET A 1 -37.93 24.82 -43.90
N THR A 2 -39.02 24.05 -43.89
CA THR A 2 -39.17 22.63 -43.46
C THR A 2 -37.92 21.96 -42.86
N GLU A 3 -37.96 21.21 -41.75
CA GLU A 3 -38.92 20.15 -41.39
C GLU A 3 -38.86 19.76 -39.89
N ASN A 4 -40.00 19.29 -39.37
CA ASN A 4 -40.22 18.57 -38.11
C ASN A 4 -39.43 17.25 -38.01
N VAL A 5 -39.19 16.74 -36.79
CA VAL A 5 -39.73 15.44 -36.29
C VAL A 5 -39.70 15.38 -34.74
N ASN A 6 -40.88 15.19 -34.17
CA ASN A 6 -41.19 14.76 -32.79
C ASN A 6 -40.99 13.24 -32.64
N ASN A 7 -40.60 12.76 -31.44
CA ASN A 7 -41.25 11.67 -30.67
C ASN A 7 -40.29 11.08 -29.61
N THR A 8 -40.54 11.25 -28.31
CA THR A 8 -41.39 10.44 -27.39
C THR A 8 -40.85 9.05 -27.08
N GLY A 9 -40.72 8.72 -25.79
CA GLY A 9 -40.79 7.33 -25.31
C GLY A 9 -39.87 6.98 -24.14
N GLN A 10 -40.33 7.19 -22.92
CA GLN A 10 -39.84 6.56 -21.68
C GLN A 10 -40.07 5.02 -21.73
N PRO A 11 -39.36 4.17 -20.95
CA PRO A 11 -39.82 3.96 -19.57
C PRO A 11 -38.73 3.69 -18.52
N ASN A 12 -39.13 3.88 -17.27
CA ASN A 12 -38.50 3.37 -16.06
C ASN A 12 -38.29 1.84 -16.15
N ASN A 13 -37.22 1.34 -15.54
CA ASN A 13 -37.25 -0.03 -15.06
C ASN A 13 -36.51 -0.17 -13.72
N ASP A 14 -37.19 -0.92 -12.86
CA ASP A 14 -36.96 -1.11 -11.43
C ASP A 14 -35.69 -1.92 -11.13
N GLY A 15 -35.32 -1.87 -9.85
CA GLY A 15 -34.12 -2.49 -9.32
C GLY A 15 -34.09 -4.01 -9.40
N ASN A 16 -32.88 -4.54 -9.26
CA ASN A 16 -32.63 -5.89 -8.80
C ASN A 16 -31.30 -5.90 -8.05
N ASP A 17 -31.41 -6.03 -6.73
CA ASP A 17 -30.33 -6.45 -5.84
C ASP A 17 -29.85 -7.84 -6.28
N VAL A 18 -28.65 -7.91 -6.85
CA VAL A 18 -27.95 -9.18 -7.05
C VAL A 18 -27.07 -9.42 -5.83
N VAL A 19 -27.63 -10.17 -4.88
CA VAL A 19 -26.89 -10.79 -3.79
C VAL A 19 -25.96 -11.85 -4.41
N SER A 20 -24.66 -11.60 -4.42
CA SER A 20 -23.67 -12.61 -4.75
C SER A 20 -23.58 -13.65 -3.62
N PRO A 21 -23.64 -14.97 -3.90
CA PRO A 21 -23.41 -15.99 -2.89
C PRO A 21 -21.93 -16.01 -2.47
N PRO A 22 -21.62 -16.43 -1.22
CA PRO A 22 -20.25 -16.56 -0.76
C PRO A 22 -19.49 -17.64 -1.58
N PRO A 23 -18.18 -17.46 -1.80
CA PRO A 23 -17.38 -18.43 -2.54
C PRO A 23 -17.28 -19.76 -1.79
N SER A 24 -17.57 -20.83 -2.53
CA SER A 24 -17.48 -22.23 -2.10
C SER A 24 -16.05 -22.62 -1.75
N GLU A 25 -15.90 -23.44 -0.70
CA GLU A 25 -14.64 -24.06 -0.28
C GLU A 25 -13.96 -24.84 -1.43
N PRO A 26 -12.62 -24.88 -1.49
CA PRO A 26 -11.90 -25.65 -2.49
C PRO A 26 -12.04 -27.16 -2.22
N PRO A 27 -12.10 -27.99 -3.29
CA PRO A 27 -12.34 -29.42 -3.16
C PRO A 27 -11.13 -30.16 -2.56
N THR A 28 -11.40 -31.03 -1.59
CA THR A 28 -10.50 -32.08 -1.11
C THR A 28 -10.24 -33.09 -2.22
N THR A 29 -8.99 -33.18 -2.69
CA THR A 29 -8.52 -34.23 -3.60
C THR A 29 -8.09 -35.47 -2.80
N THR A 30 -8.94 -36.49 -2.86
CA THR A 30 -8.59 -37.88 -2.53
C THR A 30 -7.80 -38.55 -3.67
N GLY A 31 -6.62 -39.06 -3.31
CA GLY A 31 -6.01 -40.33 -3.73
C GLY A 31 -6.11 -40.81 -5.19
N GLY A 32 -4.95 -40.93 -5.83
CA GLY A 32 -4.77 -41.72 -7.06
C GLY A 32 -3.31 -42.10 -7.30
N THR A 33 -2.94 -43.30 -6.88
CA THR A 33 -1.64 -43.97 -7.08
C THR A 33 -1.40 -44.39 -8.53
N SER A 34 -0.19 -44.23 -9.08
CA SER A 34 0.65 -45.34 -9.61
C SER A 34 1.90 -44.85 -10.38
N GLY A 35 3.05 -45.46 -10.09
CA GLY A 35 3.92 -45.97 -11.15
C GLY A 35 5.26 -45.27 -11.46
N ARG A 36 6.34 -45.83 -10.86
CA ARG A 36 7.70 -46.08 -11.41
C ARG A 36 8.65 -44.90 -11.69
N GLY A 37 9.85 -44.99 -11.11
CA GLY A 37 11.06 -44.32 -11.63
C GLY A 37 12.20 -44.18 -10.63
N ASN A 38 13.06 -45.20 -10.56
CA ASN A 38 14.25 -45.34 -9.71
C ASN A 38 15.36 -44.31 -10.01
N SER A 39 15.95 -43.65 -9.00
CA SER A 39 17.41 -43.35 -8.90
C SER A 39 17.80 -42.62 -7.59
N ASP A 40 18.54 -43.32 -6.74
CA ASP A 40 19.76 -42.91 -6.01
C ASP A 40 19.93 -41.47 -5.46
N ARG A 41 20.06 -41.37 -4.12
CA ARG A 41 21.19 -40.82 -3.32
C ARG A 41 20.81 -39.92 -2.14
N ASN A 42 21.52 -40.22 -1.05
CA ASN A 42 21.94 -39.38 0.08
C ASN A 42 20.93 -39.09 1.20
N GLY A 43 21.16 -39.82 2.31
CA GLY A 43 20.59 -39.54 3.60
C GLY A 43 21.14 -38.26 4.24
N GLY A 44 20.21 -37.51 4.83
CA GLY A 44 20.45 -36.50 5.85
C GLY A 44 19.22 -36.54 6.78
N GLY A 45 19.42 -37.00 8.01
CA GLY A 45 18.33 -37.30 8.94
C GLY A 45 17.60 -36.04 9.42
N THR A 46 16.28 -36.00 9.20
CA THR A 46 15.37 -35.15 9.95
C THR A 46 14.82 -35.95 11.12
N SER A 47 15.18 -35.53 12.32
CA SER A 47 14.68 -36.09 13.58
C SER A 47 13.17 -35.85 13.66
N ALA A 48 12.38 -36.88 13.35
CA ALA A 48 10.96 -36.88 13.61
C ALA A 48 10.72 -36.66 15.11
N LEU A 49 10.09 -35.54 15.46
CA LEU A 49 9.65 -35.28 16.83
C LEU A 49 8.72 -36.40 17.27
N SER A 50 9.02 -36.99 18.42
CA SER A 50 8.29 -38.13 18.94
C SER A 50 6.82 -37.78 19.21
N PRO A 51 5.87 -38.73 19.09
CA PRO A 51 4.45 -38.49 19.34
C PRO A 51 4.14 -37.94 20.76
N VAL A 52 5.09 -38.04 21.69
CA VAL A 52 5.02 -37.43 23.02
C VAL A 52 5.06 -35.90 22.96
N HIS A 53 5.83 -35.31 22.02
CA HIS A 53 5.89 -33.84 21.86
C HIS A 53 4.59 -33.25 21.32
N TRP A 54 3.88 -33.99 20.45
CA TRP A 54 2.55 -33.57 19.97
C TRP A 54 1.50 -33.54 21.08
N ALA A 55 1.55 -34.49 22.02
CA ALA A 55 0.63 -34.52 23.15
C ALA A 55 0.79 -33.29 24.07
N PHE A 56 2.02 -32.81 24.28
CA PHE A 56 2.27 -31.60 25.07
C PHE A 56 1.77 -30.32 24.39
N ILE A 57 1.92 -30.19 23.07
CA ILE A 57 1.42 -29.02 22.32
C ILE A 57 -0.11 -28.96 22.35
N VAL A 58 -0.78 -30.10 22.17
CA VAL A 58 -2.26 -30.17 22.21
C VAL A 58 -2.80 -29.87 23.62
N MET A 59 -2.14 -30.36 24.68
CA MET A 59 -2.55 -30.04 26.06
C MET A 59 -2.31 -28.57 26.43
N ALA A 60 -1.22 -27.95 25.96
CA ALA A 60 -0.94 -26.54 26.20
C ALA A 60 -1.99 -25.63 25.54
N MET A 61 -2.44 -25.96 24.32
CA MET A 61 -3.49 -25.19 23.63
C MET A 61 -4.87 -25.32 24.30
N ALA A 62 -5.20 -26.49 24.85
CA ALA A 62 -6.45 -26.70 25.58
C ALA A 62 -6.50 -25.89 26.89
N ALA A 63 -5.37 -25.72 27.58
CA ALA A 63 -5.29 -24.92 28.81
C ALA A 63 -5.49 -23.41 28.55
N ILE A 64 -4.96 -22.90 27.43
CA ILE A 64 -5.10 -21.48 27.04
C ILE A 64 -6.55 -21.16 26.64
N ALA A 65 -7.22 -22.08 25.94
CA ALA A 65 -8.64 -21.92 25.58
C ALA A 65 -9.57 -21.90 26.81
N LEU A 66 -9.25 -22.66 27.87
CA LEU A 66 -10.03 -22.68 29.10
C LEU A 66 -9.88 -21.40 29.93
N ALA A 67 -8.71 -20.76 29.90
CA ALA A 67 -8.45 -19.50 30.61
C ALA A 67 -9.18 -18.30 29.99
N ALA A 68 -9.41 -18.31 28.66
CA ALA A 68 -10.13 -17.25 27.96
C ALA A 68 -11.64 -17.24 28.27
N PHE A 69 -12.24 -18.41 28.55
CA PHE A 69 -13.66 -18.49 28.87
C PHE A 69 -14.02 -17.96 30.27
N ILE A 70 -13.09 -18.03 31.24
CA ILE A 70 -13.33 -17.55 32.61
C ILE A 70 -13.33 -16.00 32.68
N LEU A 71 -12.69 -15.31 31.72
CA LEU A 71 -12.60 -13.85 31.73
C LEU A 71 -13.84 -13.14 31.16
N VAL A 72 -14.64 -13.81 30.33
CA VAL A 72 -15.84 -13.22 29.71
C VAL A 72 -17.04 -13.21 30.68
N ASP A 73 -17.09 -14.16 31.62
CA ASP A 73 -18.18 -14.24 32.60
C ASP A 73 -18.03 -13.22 33.76
N ALA A 74 -16.83 -12.68 33.96
CA ALA A 74 -16.56 -11.68 35.00
C ALA A 74 -16.98 -10.24 34.62
N LEU A 75 -17.32 -9.97 33.35
CA LEU A 75 -17.62 -8.61 32.85
C LEU A 75 -19.12 -8.34 32.62
N SER A 76 -20.00 -9.31 32.85
CA SER A 76 -21.44 -9.19 32.53
C SER A 76 -22.35 -8.90 33.74
N GLY A 77 -21.79 -8.59 34.91
CA GLY A 77 -22.58 -8.44 36.15
C GLY A 77 -22.50 -7.05 36.78
N SER A 78 -23.52 -6.21 36.56
CA SER A 78 -24.25 -5.47 37.61
C SER A 78 -25.03 -4.31 36.99
N GLY A 79 -26.34 -4.49 36.85
CA GLY A 79 -27.28 -3.40 36.65
C GLY A 79 -27.58 -2.69 37.96
N ASN A 80 -27.80 -1.37 37.90
CA ASN A 80 -28.54 -0.67 38.92
C ASN A 80 -29.49 0.33 38.26
N GLY A 81 -30.78 0.15 38.54
CA GLY A 81 -31.86 0.95 38.01
C GLY A 81 -31.87 2.37 38.55
N SER A 82 -32.42 3.28 37.76
CA SER A 82 -32.96 4.54 38.28
C SER A 82 -34.28 4.84 37.59
N THR A 83 -35.23 5.13 38.46
CA THR A 83 -36.65 5.35 38.25
C THR A 83 -36.95 6.59 37.43
N ALA A 84 -37.95 6.46 36.55
CA ALA A 84 -38.48 7.51 35.72
C ALA A 84 -39.16 8.61 36.54
N ALA A 85 -38.85 9.87 36.21
CA ALA A 85 -39.66 11.03 36.56
C ALA A 85 -40.22 11.63 35.27
N ASN A 86 -41.54 11.58 35.12
CA ASN A 86 -42.27 12.22 34.03
C ASN A 86 -42.22 13.74 34.21
N ALA A 87 -41.54 14.44 33.30
CA ALA A 87 -41.67 15.87 33.12
C ALA A 87 -42.32 16.12 31.76
N THR A 88 -43.60 16.53 31.78
CA THR A 88 -44.33 17.01 30.60
C THR A 88 -43.80 18.40 30.24
N THR A 89 -42.91 18.47 29.25
CA THR A 89 -42.49 19.73 28.62
C THR A 89 -43.11 19.87 27.24
N THR A 90 -43.80 20.98 27.06
CA THR A 90 -44.40 21.49 25.82
C THR A 90 -43.42 21.45 24.64
N PRO A 91 -43.80 20.97 23.44
CA PRO A 91 -42.89 20.91 22.30
C PRO A 91 -42.64 22.32 21.74
N ALA A 92 -41.38 22.78 21.80
CA ALA A 92 -40.92 23.94 21.07
C ALA A 92 -40.77 23.60 19.58
N SER A 93 -41.19 24.54 18.73
CA SER A 93 -41.09 24.47 17.26
C SER A 93 -39.67 24.08 16.81
N PRO A 94 -39.49 23.15 15.86
CA PRO A 94 -38.17 22.82 15.35
C PRO A 94 -37.60 24.04 14.62
N ALA A 95 -36.44 24.51 15.08
CA ALA A 95 -35.63 25.46 14.34
C ALA A 95 -35.17 24.80 13.03
N ALA A 96 -35.33 25.51 11.92
CA ALA A 96 -34.88 25.03 10.61
C ALA A 96 -33.37 24.74 10.67
N LEU A 97 -33.00 23.46 10.54
CA LEU A 97 -31.63 23.01 10.38
C LEU A 97 -31.07 23.69 9.14
N THR A 98 -30.14 24.63 9.35
CA THR A 98 -29.37 25.25 8.27
C THR A 98 -28.52 24.14 7.65
N MET A 99 -28.90 23.65 6.47
CA MET A 99 -28.10 22.69 5.73
C MET A 99 -26.75 23.35 5.44
N VAL A 100 -25.69 22.86 6.11
CA VAL A 100 -24.32 23.21 5.76
C VAL A 100 -24.09 22.68 4.35
N SER A 101 -24.05 23.60 3.39
CA SER A 101 -23.71 23.27 2.01
C SER A 101 -22.30 22.70 2.02
N PHE A 102 -22.18 21.39 1.76
CA PHE A 102 -20.88 20.77 1.59
C PHE A 102 -20.23 21.38 0.33
N PRO A 103 -18.95 21.78 0.38
CA PRO A 103 -18.26 22.26 -0.80
C PRO A 103 -18.34 21.19 -1.87
N THR A 104 -18.81 21.58 -3.05
CA THR A 104 -18.83 20.71 -4.22
C THR A 104 -17.38 20.34 -4.52
N LEU A 105 -17.04 19.06 -4.33
CA LEU A 105 -15.70 18.55 -4.65
C LEU A 105 -15.48 18.71 -6.16
N THR A 106 -14.59 19.62 -6.54
CA THR A 106 -14.16 19.74 -7.93
C THR A 106 -13.59 18.38 -8.37
N PRO A 107 -14.04 17.80 -9.49
CA PRO A 107 -13.48 16.56 -9.99
C PRO A 107 -11.96 16.67 -10.13
N ALA A 108 -11.22 15.67 -9.67
CA ALA A 108 -9.77 15.62 -9.87
C ALA A 108 -9.47 15.72 -11.37
N ALA A 109 -8.50 16.56 -11.73
CA ALA A 109 -8.00 16.63 -13.10
C ALA A 109 -7.48 15.25 -13.50
N ALA A 110 -7.71 14.86 -14.75
CA ALA A 110 -7.39 13.53 -15.24
C ALA A 110 -6.81 13.58 -16.65
N GLY A 111 -5.82 12.73 -16.91
CA GLY A 111 -5.17 12.65 -18.21
C GLY A 111 -4.43 11.34 -18.46
N THR A 112 -4.18 11.07 -19.73
CA THR A 112 -3.26 10.03 -20.22
C THR A 112 -1.98 10.73 -20.69
N GLY A 113 -1.15 11.17 -19.74
CA GLY A 113 0.10 11.84 -20.08
C GLY A 113 1.10 10.91 -20.79
N THR A 114 2.15 11.50 -21.34
CA THR A 114 3.42 10.82 -21.62
C THR A 114 4.46 11.46 -20.72
N ILE A 115 5.48 10.70 -20.27
CA ILE A 115 6.65 11.34 -19.69
C ILE A 115 7.35 12.02 -20.87
N PRO A 116 7.42 13.36 -20.94
CA PRO A 116 8.16 14.01 -22.03
C PRO A 116 9.60 13.51 -22.00
N ASP A 117 10.27 13.41 -23.16
CA ASP A 117 11.69 13.09 -23.17
C ASP A 117 12.44 14.14 -22.35
N LEU A 118 12.95 13.71 -21.19
CA LEU A 118 13.52 14.58 -20.18
C LEU A 118 14.97 14.88 -20.58
N PRO A 119 15.32 16.14 -20.91
CA PRO A 119 16.54 16.46 -21.65
C PRO A 119 17.81 16.49 -20.80
N LYS A 120 17.70 16.44 -19.47
CA LYS A 120 18.82 16.57 -18.54
C LYS A 120 18.91 15.34 -17.64
N ASP A 121 19.92 14.53 -17.90
CA ASP A 121 20.36 13.48 -16.98
C ASP A 121 21.28 14.12 -15.93
N ALA A 122 20.87 14.05 -14.67
CA ALA A 122 21.71 14.34 -13.51
C ALA A 122 21.85 13.06 -12.69
N SER A 123 23.07 12.70 -12.30
CA SER A 123 23.30 11.60 -11.35
C SER A 123 23.54 12.17 -9.96
N HIS A 124 22.76 11.73 -8.98
CA HIS A 124 22.97 12.05 -7.57
C HIS A 124 23.08 10.74 -6.78
N GLY A 125 24.24 10.46 -6.17
CA GLY A 125 24.50 9.12 -5.62
C GLY A 125 24.38 8.05 -6.71
N LYS A 126 23.54 7.03 -6.49
CA LYS A 126 23.18 6.01 -7.48
C LYS A 126 21.89 6.31 -8.24
N TRP A 127 21.24 7.44 -7.95
CA TRP A 127 20.06 7.87 -8.69
C TRP A 127 20.44 8.35 -10.08
N THR A 128 19.69 7.88 -11.07
CA THR A 128 19.58 8.53 -12.37
C THR A 128 18.34 9.42 -12.33
N ILE A 129 18.55 10.73 -12.39
CA ILE A 129 17.50 11.75 -12.31
C ILE A 129 17.34 12.38 -13.68
N LYS A 130 16.09 12.42 -14.12
CA LYS A 130 15.65 13.08 -15.33
C LYS A 130 14.73 14.23 -14.96
N GLU A 131 15.10 15.43 -15.38
CA GLU A 131 14.35 16.66 -15.10
C GLU A 131 13.56 17.13 -16.32
N ASN A 132 12.32 17.60 -16.12
CA ASN A 132 11.55 18.33 -17.12
C ASN A 132 11.88 19.82 -17.01
N ALA A 133 11.90 20.58 -18.11
CA ALA A 133 12.02 22.04 -18.08
C ALA A 133 11.00 22.71 -17.14
N ALA A 134 9.82 22.11 -16.94
CA ALA A 134 8.82 22.58 -15.99
C ALA A 134 9.31 22.67 -14.53
N ILE A 135 10.35 21.91 -14.15
CA ILE A 135 10.94 21.97 -12.80
C ILE A 135 11.62 23.33 -12.51
N ASP A 136 11.97 24.12 -13.53
CA ASP A 136 12.51 25.48 -13.33
C ASP A 136 11.51 26.40 -12.61
N SER A 137 10.22 26.08 -12.66
CA SER A 137 9.16 26.77 -11.92
C SER A 137 8.96 26.26 -10.49
N ASP A 138 9.70 25.22 -10.08
CA ASP A 138 9.58 24.56 -8.79
C ASP A 138 10.97 24.31 -8.16
N PRO A 139 11.60 25.35 -7.59
CA PRO A 139 12.95 25.25 -7.04
C PRO A 139 13.02 24.35 -5.81
N ILE A 140 11.91 24.16 -5.08
CA ILE A 140 11.83 23.27 -3.91
C ILE A 140 12.00 21.82 -4.36
N VAL A 141 11.27 21.39 -5.40
CA VAL A 141 11.41 20.03 -5.94
C VAL A 141 12.82 19.78 -6.43
N ARG A 142 13.44 20.76 -7.11
CA ARG A 142 14.84 20.62 -7.55
C ARG A 142 15.80 20.42 -6.37
N ASP A 143 15.67 21.23 -5.33
CA ASP A 143 16.51 21.15 -4.14
C ASP A 143 16.30 19.82 -3.38
N VAL A 144 15.06 19.30 -3.33
CA VAL A 144 14.75 17.96 -2.81
C VAL A 144 15.48 16.87 -3.61
N LEU A 145 15.46 16.94 -4.94
CA LEU A 145 16.15 15.97 -5.80
C LEU A 145 17.67 15.97 -5.58
N ASP A 146 18.25 17.15 -5.32
CA ASP A 146 19.67 17.32 -5.02
C ASP A 146 20.06 16.83 -3.61
N ARG A 147 19.09 16.48 -2.76
CA ARG A 147 19.31 15.89 -1.43
C ARG A 147 18.95 14.41 -1.35
N LEU A 148 18.54 13.78 -2.46
CA LEU A 148 18.11 12.39 -2.44
C LEU A 148 19.24 11.46 -2.00
N GLU A 149 19.04 10.80 -0.87
CA GLU A 149 19.92 9.70 -0.46
C GLU A 149 19.55 8.40 -1.19
N ASP A 150 20.55 7.54 -1.40
CA ASP A 150 20.31 6.19 -1.90
C ASP A 150 19.44 5.42 -0.89
N PRO A 151 18.40 4.68 -1.33
CA PRO A 151 17.60 3.84 -0.44
C PRO A 151 18.49 2.85 0.32
N ASN A 152 18.26 2.75 1.63
CA ASN A 152 18.98 1.83 2.51
C ASN A 152 18.01 0.91 3.26
N PRO A 153 17.57 -0.19 2.62
CA PRO A 153 16.60 -1.12 3.20
C PRO A 153 16.97 -1.64 4.59
N SER A 154 18.27 -1.85 4.86
CA SER A 154 18.75 -2.40 6.12
C SER A 154 18.52 -1.47 7.33
N GLN A 155 18.43 -0.16 7.08
CA GLN A 155 18.18 0.88 8.09
C GLN A 155 16.71 1.27 8.22
N TRP A 156 15.82 0.74 7.39
CA TRP A 156 14.41 1.10 7.33
C TRP A 156 13.49 -0.06 7.70
N LYS A 157 13.77 -0.67 8.86
CA LYS A 157 12.94 -1.76 9.42
C LYS A 157 11.54 -1.29 9.82
N TYR A 158 11.41 0.00 10.12
CA TYR A 158 10.18 0.65 10.57
C TYR A 158 9.55 1.43 9.42
N PHE A 159 8.23 1.61 9.48
CA PHE A 159 7.50 2.44 8.51
C PHE A 159 7.94 3.91 8.56
N PRO A 160 7.81 4.65 7.45
CA PRO A 160 8.18 6.07 7.39
C PRO A 160 7.24 7.00 8.18
N ASN A 161 6.22 6.45 8.84
CA ASN A 161 5.30 7.20 9.69
C ASN A 161 5.63 7.14 11.20
N VAL A 162 6.71 6.45 11.58
CA VAL A 162 7.14 6.32 12.98
C VAL A 162 8.63 6.62 13.11
N GLY A 163 9.08 6.91 14.33
CA GLY A 163 10.50 7.13 14.60
C GLY A 163 11.32 5.89 14.27
N ASN A 164 12.51 6.12 13.73
CA ASN A 164 13.38 5.05 13.25
C ASN A 164 14.71 5.03 14.04
N PRO A 165 14.85 4.15 15.05
CA PRO A 165 16.08 4.05 15.83
C PRO A 165 17.29 3.54 15.03
N ASP A 166 17.06 2.87 13.89
CA ASP A 166 18.13 2.41 13.00
C ASP A 166 18.62 3.53 12.03
N ARG A 167 17.93 4.69 12.02
CA ARG A 167 18.24 5.88 11.23
C ARG A 167 18.20 7.13 12.14
N PRO A 168 19.24 7.35 12.97
CA PRO A 168 19.22 8.38 14.02
C PRO A 168 19.20 9.82 13.50
N ASP A 169 19.55 10.02 12.23
CA ASP A 169 19.44 11.25 11.47
C ASP A 169 18.03 11.49 10.91
N PHE A 170 17.17 10.47 10.86
CA PHE A 170 15.75 10.66 10.58
C PHE A 170 15.14 11.42 11.76
N PRO A 171 14.57 12.61 11.53
CA PRO A 171 14.11 13.45 12.61
C PRO A 171 13.00 12.77 13.41
N SER A 172 13.03 13.03 14.71
CA SER A 172 12.02 12.54 15.63
C SER A 172 11.83 13.57 16.74
N GLU A 173 10.59 13.96 16.97
CA GLU A 173 10.19 14.88 18.04
C GLU A 173 9.32 14.14 19.06
N PRO A 174 9.29 14.56 20.34
CA PRO A 174 8.51 13.88 21.38
C PRO A 174 7.02 13.70 21.07
N ASP A 175 6.42 14.66 20.34
CA ASP A 175 5.01 14.67 19.92
C ASP A 175 4.82 14.32 18.43
N ARG A 176 5.91 14.25 17.66
CA ARG A 176 5.90 13.92 16.23
C ARG A 176 7.06 12.98 15.92
N PRO A 177 6.88 11.66 16.04
CA PRO A 177 7.99 10.73 15.96
C PRO A 177 8.66 10.63 14.57
N ALA A 178 8.09 11.27 13.54
CA ALA A 178 8.61 11.27 12.17
C ALA A 178 8.17 12.55 11.41
N PRO A 179 8.53 13.77 11.82
CA PRO A 179 7.92 15.00 11.29
C PRO A 179 8.14 15.22 9.78
N TRP A 180 9.19 14.63 9.19
CA TRP A 180 9.48 14.68 7.75
C TRP A 180 9.21 13.36 7.02
N GLY A 181 8.50 12.45 7.67
CA GLY A 181 8.08 11.18 7.09
C GLY A 181 6.86 11.29 6.19
N ALA A 182 6.18 10.16 6.04
CA ALA A 182 4.92 10.07 5.33
C ALA A 182 3.97 9.13 6.07
N GLU A 183 2.67 9.38 5.97
CA GLU A 183 1.63 8.40 6.33
C GLU A 183 1.94 7.06 5.63
N TYR A 184 1.57 5.94 6.22
CA TYR A 184 1.64 4.64 5.55
C TYR A 184 0.31 3.92 5.71
N GLY A 185 -0.52 4.01 4.67
CA GLY A 185 -1.88 3.50 4.67
C GLY A 185 -1.97 1.98 4.56
N VAL A 186 -3.21 1.49 4.57
CA VAL A 186 -3.52 0.07 4.30
C VAL A 186 -3.28 -0.23 2.83
N ALA A 187 -2.68 -1.39 2.54
CA ALA A 187 -2.47 -1.85 1.18
C ALA A 187 -3.80 -2.15 0.45
N ASN A 188 -3.95 -1.62 -0.75
CA ASN A 188 -5.04 -1.94 -1.67
C ASN A 188 -4.67 -3.18 -2.49
N VAL A 189 -5.32 -4.32 -2.21
CA VAL A 189 -5.05 -5.62 -2.86
C VAL A 189 -6.34 -6.35 -3.24
N PRO A 190 -6.49 -6.86 -4.49
CA PRO A 190 -5.77 -6.41 -5.68
C PRO A 190 -6.16 -4.95 -6.00
N PHE A 191 -5.26 -4.20 -6.65
CA PHE A 191 -5.55 -2.79 -6.99
C PHE A 191 -6.21 -2.65 -8.37
N CYS A 192 -5.53 -3.04 -9.45
CA CYS A 192 -6.21 -3.29 -10.71
C CYS A 192 -6.65 -4.77 -10.74
N GLN A 193 -7.73 -5.06 -11.46
CA GLN A 193 -8.03 -6.45 -11.83
C GLN A 193 -6.93 -6.98 -12.77
N GLN A 194 -6.67 -8.29 -12.73
CA GLN A 194 -5.68 -8.94 -13.60
C GLN A 194 -5.96 -8.59 -15.07
N ASP A 195 -4.91 -8.29 -15.84
CA ASP A 195 -4.97 -7.88 -17.25
C ASP A 195 -5.84 -6.64 -17.53
N MET A 196 -6.20 -5.86 -16.51
CA MET A 196 -6.97 -4.62 -16.65
C MET A 196 -6.16 -3.39 -16.30
N ARG A 197 -6.49 -2.29 -16.96
CA ARG A 197 -5.97 -0.96 -16.65
C ARG A 197 -6.94 -0.24 -15.73
N CYS A 198 -6.42 0.43 -14.72
CA CYS A 198 -7.19 1.19 -13.74
C CYS A 198 -6.62 2.60 -13.54
N ASP A 199 -7.27 3.41 -12.71
CA ASP A 199 -6.90 4.81 -12.52
C ASP A 199 -6.01 4.98 -11.29
N PHE A 200 -4.87 5.64 -11.44
CA PHE A 200 -3.97 5.95 -10.33
C PHE A 200 -4.26 7.38 -9.85
N GLN A 201 -5.13 7.50 -8.84
CA GLN A 201 -5.39 8.78 -8.20
C GLN A 201 -4.32 9.11 -7.16
N VAL A 202 -3.71 10.29 -7.29
CA VAL A 202 -2.77 10.86 -6.33
C VAL A 202 -3.32 12.23 -5.87
N PRO A 203 -3.87 12.31 -4.65
CA PRO A 203 -4.40 13.57 -4.12
C PRO A 203 -3.32 14.66 -4.04
N GLY A 204 -3.72 15.92 -3.87
CA GLY A 204 -2.78 17.01 -3.61
C GLY A 204 -1.96 16.75 -2.35
N TRP A 205 -0.69 17.16 -2.34
CA TRP A 205 0.26 16.94 -1.24
C TRP A 205 0.33 15.49 -0.73
N SER A 206 0.19 14.54 -1.66
CA SER A 206 0.09 13.11 -1.34
C SER A 206 0.95 12.28 -2.26
N TYR A 207 1.11 11.01 -1.91
CA TYR A 207 1.83 10.04 -2.69
C TYR A 207 0.97 8.80 -2.97
N ARG A 208 1.36 8.04 -3.98
CA ARG A 208 0.93 6.66 -4.22
C ARG A 208 2.14 5.79 -4.48
N LEU A 209 2.37 4.84 -3.58
CA LEU A 209 3.36 3.78 -3.70
C LEU A 209 2.71 2.57 -4.38
N VAL A 210 3.39 1.99 -5.35
CA VAL A 210 2.98 0.83 -6.12
C VAL A 210 4.11 -0.19 -6.04
N THR A 211 3.86 -1.33 -5.41
CA THR A 211 4.78 -2.48 -5.38
C THR A 211 4.10 -3.59 -6.16
N ALA A 212 4.27 -3.60 -7.47
CA ALA A 212 3.51 -4.43 -8.40
C ALA A 212 4.22 -4.46 -9.75
N ASP A 213 3.90 -5.43 -10.60
CA ASP A 213 4.19 -5.33 -12.03
C ASP A 213 3.35 -4.18 -12.58
N TYR A 214 4.00 -3.14 -13.12
CA TYR A 214 3.31 -1.92 -13.48
C TYR A 214 3.56 -1.49 -14.92
N GLY A 215 2.56 -0.80 -15.46
CA GLY A 215 2.65 -0.02 -16.69
C GLY A 215 2.18 1.39 -16.36
N PHE A 216 3.13 2.32 -16.28
CA PHE A 216 2.88 3.71 -15.98
C PHE A 216 3.35 4.59 -17.13
N LEU A 217 2.40 5.22 -17.82
CA LEU A 217 2.64 5.99 -19.05
C LEU A 217 3.35 5.12 -20.11
N ASP A 218 4.58 5.48 -20.49
CA ASP A 218 5.44 4.76 -21.43
C ASP A 218 6.52 3.93 -20.73
N ARG A 219 6.37 3.68 -19.42
CA ARG A 219 7.30 2.92 -18.59
C ARG A 219 6.65 1.66 -18.09
N THR A 220 7.38 0.57 -18.16
CA THR A 220 6.93 -0.72 -17.65
C THR A 220 7.99 -1.32 -16.74
N CYS A 221 7.54 -2.05 -15.73
CA CYS A 221 8.39 -2.91 -14.93
C CYS A 221 7.60 -4.18 -14.62
N GLN A 222 8.25 -5.33 -14.84
CA GLN A 222 7.71 -6.64 -14.51
C GLN A 222 8.74 -7.41 -13.71
N ASN A 223 8.28 -8.18 -12.73
CA ASN A 223 9.14 -9.13 -12.04
C ASN A 223 9.60 -10.24 -12.99
N ASP A 224 10.91 -10.52 -13.00
CA ASP A 224 11.55 -11.59 -13.77
C ASP A 224 11.96 -12.82 -12.91
N GLY A 225 11.49 -12.88 -11.67
CA GLY A 225 11.88 -13.83 -10.63
C GLY A 225 13.04 -13.35 -9.76
N THR A 226 13.82 -12.36 -10.20
CA THR A 226 15.02 -11.87 -9.47
C THR A 226 14.97 -10.37 -9.17
N LYS A 227 14.14 -9.61 -9.89
CA LYS A 227 14.02 -8.15 -9.76
C LYS A 227 12.58 -7.76 -9.48
N GLY A 228 12.36 -7.02 -8.40
CA GLY A 228 11.07 -6.44 -8.05
C GLY A 228 10.81 -5.10 -8.72
N CYS A 229 9.56 -4.63 -8.67
CA CYS A 229 9.15 -3.36 -9.26
C CYS A 229 8.48 -2.45 -8.22
N LEU A 230 9.03 -1.25 -8.05
CA LEU A 230 8.51 -0.23 -7.16
C LEU A 230 8.36 1.10 -7.92
N LEU A 231 7.14 1.63 -7.91
CA LEU A 231 6.82 2.96 -8.43
C LEU A 231 6.27 3.83 -7.30
N LEU A 232 6.84 5.01 -7.10
CA LEU A 232 6.38 6.02 -6.18
C LEU A 232 5.95 7.26 -6.95
N LEU A 233 4.66 7.57 -6.95
CA LEU A 233 4.10 8.79 -7.51
C LEU A 233 3.94 9.82 -6.40
N ILE A 234 4.45 11.03 -6.61
CA ILE A 234 4.39 12.12 -5.63
C ILE A 234 3.76 13.32 -6.30
N ASN A 235 2.65 13.78 -5.75
CA ASN A 235 1.99 15.00 -6.18
C ASN A 235 2.38 16.17 -5.27
N VAL A 236 3.08 17.15 -5.83
CA VAL A 236 3.53 18.37 -5.13
C VAL A 236 2.61 19.56 -5.37
N SER A 237 1.48 19.38 -6.04
CA SER A 237 0.47 20.42 -6.13
C SER A 237 -0.60 20.28 -5.05
N ASP A 238 -1.34 21.36 -4.85
CA ASP A 238 -2.56 21.41 -4.03
C ASP A 238 -3.78 20.76 -4.70
N GLN A 239 -3.64 20.31 -5.94
CA GLN A 239 -4.71 19.70 -6.73
C GLN A 239 -4.49 18.20 -6.91
N SER A 240 -5.54 17.42 -6.62
CA SER A 240 -5.56 15.99 -6.92
C SER A 240 -5.46 15.74 -8.42
N PHE A 241 -4.69 14.72 -8.80
CA PHE A 241 -4.59 14.26 -10.18
C PHE A 241 -4.83 12.77 -10.30
N THR A 242 -5.52 12.38 -11.38
CA THR A 242 -5.79 10.98 -11.70
C THR A 242 -5.10 10.62 -13.01
N TRP A 243 -4.06 9.78 -12.91
CA TRP A 243 -3.43 9.15 -14.06
C TRP A 243 -4.36 8.05 -14.56
N ARG A 244 -5.01 8.28 -15.70
CA ARG A 244 -5.99 7.35 -16.26
C ARG A 244 -5.30 6.17 -16.93
N ASN A 245 -5.95 5.01 -16.91
CA ASN A 245 -5.54 3.88 -17.75
C ASN A 245 -4.10 3.41 -17.46
N GLN A 246 -3.75 3.14 -16.21
CA GLN A 246 -2.46 2.61 -15.79
C GLN A 246 -2.59 1.12 -15.43
N MET A 247 -1.50 0.37 -15.36
CA MET A 247 -1.50 -1.05 -15.02
C MET A 247 -0.75 -1.28 -13.70
N ALA A 248 -1.31 -2.07 -12.80
CA ALA A 248 -0.65 -2.62 -11.62
C ALA A 248 -1.21 -4.02 -11.35
N ASP A 249 -0.37 -5.04 -11.52
CA ASP A 249 -0.71 -6.45 -11.35
C ASP A 249 0.30 -7.16 -10.43
N ASN A 250 -0.07 -8.33 -9.91
CA ASN A 250 0.76 -9.14 -9.01
C ASN A 250 1.30 -8.36 -7.80
N GLY A 251 0.51 -7.47 -7.21
CA GLY A 251 0.96 -6.70 -6.07
C GLY A 251 -0.08 -5.79 -5.43
N PHE A 252 0.40 -4.71 -4.84
CA PHE A 252 -0.46 -3.77 -4.11
C PHE A 252 -0.06 -2.32 -4.30
N THR A 253 -0.96 -1.43 -3.92
CA THR A 253 -0.66 0.00 -3.80
C THR A 253 -0.94 0.50 -2.39
N VAL A 254 -0.19 1.50 -1.95
CA VAL A 254 -0.40 2.25 -0.71
C VAL A 254 -0.51 3.72 -1.08
N HIS A 255 -1.42 4.44 -0.43
CA HIS A 255 -1.54 5.88 -0.58
C HIS A 255 -1.43 6.54 0.79
N GLY A 256 -0.98 7.79 0.80
CA GLY A 256 -0.83 8.58 2.02
C GLY A 256 -0.36 9.99 1.73
N ARG A 257 -0.30 10.81 2.77
CA ARG A 257 0.30 12.16 2.71
C ARG A 257 1.76 12.10 3.14
N TYR A 258 2.58 12.94 2.55
CA TYR A 258 3.85 13.33 3.18
C TYR A 258 3.60 14.58 4.04
N TRP A 259 4.38 14.77 5.10
CA TRP A 259 4.08 15.80 6.10
C TRP A 259 4.79 17.12 5.89
N ASP A 260 5.96 17.11 5.25
CA ASP A 260 6.75 18.29 4.97
C ASP A 260 7.28 18.26 3.53
N GLY A 261 6.86 19.23 2.71
CA GLY A 261 7.27 19.33 1.32
C GLY A 261 8.70 19.85 1.15
N ASP A 262 9.21 20.64 2.10
CA ASP A 262 10.58 21.16 2.06
C ASP A 262 11.59 20.07 2.42
N HIS A 263 11.14 19.02 3.12
CA HIS A 263 11.92 17.84 3.52
C HIS A 263 11.43 16.55 2.86
N LEU A 264 10.83 16.67 1.66
CA LEU A 264 10.24 15.55 0.93
C LEU A 264 11.24 14.40 0.63
N GLU A 265 12.54 14.69 0.61
CA GLU A 265 13.59 13.68 0.46
C GLU A 265 13.51 12.57 1.52
N TRP A 266 13.07 12.89 2.74
CA TRP A 266 12.94 11.93 3.82
C TRP A 266 11.75 10.99 3.64
N ALA A 267 10.63 11.51 3.15
CA ALA A 267 9.49 10.69 2.76
C ALA A 267 9.86 9.75 1.60
N ILE A 268 10.57 10.26 0.57
CA ILE A 268 11.05 9.44 -0.55
C ILE A 268 11.99 8.35 -0.04
N LEU A 269 12.99 8.71 0.76
CA LEU A 269 13.97 7.77 1.31
C LEU A 269 13.28 6.69 2.16
N GLY A 270 12.39 7.08 3.07
CA GLY A 270 11.71 6.16 3.97
C GLY A 270 10.76 5.22 3.24
N LEU A 271 9.93 5.73 2.33
CA LEU A 271 8.99 4.93 1.53
C LEU A 271 9.72 3.93 0.65
N THR A 272 10.73 4.38 -0.10
CA THR A 272 11.49 3.51 -1.01
C THR A 272 12.32 2.49 -0.25
N SER A 273 13.01 2.89 0.83
CA SER A 273 13.83 1.97 1.62
C SER A 273 12.99 0.92 2.35
N HIS A 274 11.90 1.31 3.01
CA HIS A 274 11.06 0.36 3.74
C HIS A 274 10.36 -0.63 2.79
N ALA A 275 9.81 -0.13 1.67
CA ALA A 275 9.17 -0.99 0.69
C ALA A 275 10.18 -1.93 0.01
N SER A 276 11.38 -1.45 -0.32
CA SER A 276 12.47 -2.31 -0.80
C SER A 276 12.90 -3.33 0.26
N ALA A 277 12.96 -2.98 1.55
CA ALA A 277 13.27 -3.93 2.62
C ALA A 277 12.24 -5.06 2.66
N ASN A 278 10.95 -4.73 2.50
CA ASN A 278 9.92 -5.73 2.35
C ASN A 278 10.16 -6.58 1.11
N MET A 279 10.32 -6.00 -0.07
CA MET A 279 10.52 -6.73 -1.34
C MET A 279 11.75 -7.65 -1.37
N LEU A 280 12.83 -7.26 -0.70
CA LEU A 280 14.06 -8.03 -0.55
C LEU A 280 13.99 -9.08 0.59
N ASN A 281 12.83 -9.22 1.25
CA ASN A 281 12.59 -10.05 2.42
C ASN A 281 13.64 -9.83 3.51
N LEU A 282 13.90 -8.56 3.83
CA LEU A 282 14.74 -8.16 4.97
C LEU A 282 13.87 -8.01 6.23
N PRO A 283 14.45 -8.12 7.44
CA PRO A 283 13.68 -7.97 8.67
C PRO A 283 12.99 -6.60 8.78
N THR A 284 11.66 -6.60 8.85
CA THR A 284 10.83 -5.38 9.00
C THR A 284 9.68 -5.59 9.99
N PHE A 285 9.14 -4.49 10.50
CA PHE A 285 8.08 -4.49 11.52
C PHE A 285 6.79 -3.86 11.00
N ALA A 286 5.65 -4.47 11.32
CA ALA A 286 4.33 -3.89 11.11
C ALA A 286 3.92 -2.96 12.27
N ARG A 287 4.33 -3.30 13.50
CA ARG A 287 4.16 -2.51 14.72
C ARG A 287 5.09 -3.04 15.81
N ALA A 288 5.13 -2.39 16.96
CA ALA A 288 5.93 -2.86 18.09
C ALA A 288 5.62 -4.33 18.41
N GLY A 289 6.61 -5.22 18.23
CA GLY A 289 6.49 -6.66 18.47
C GLY A 289 5.88 -7.48 17.34
N GLU A 290 5.41 -6.87 16.25
CA GLU A 290 4.89 -7.58 15.08
C GLU A 290 5.87 -7.50 13.91
N VAL A 291 6.44 -8.64 13.56
CA VAL A 291 7.39 -8.80 12.46
C VAL A 291 6.62 -9.03 11.17
N LEU A 292 6.82 -8.14 10.21
CA LEU A 292 6.23 -8.24 8.88
C LEU A 292 7.04 -9.19 7.98
N ASN A 293 8.36 -9.13 8.09
CA ASN A 293 9.30 -10.07 7.47
C ASN A 293 10.31 -10.52 8.53
N ALA A 294 10.47 -11.83 8.72
CA ALA A 294 11.49 -12.36 9.63
C ALA A 294 12.86 -12.58 8.96
N GLY A 295 12.92 -12.41 7.64
CA GLY A 295 14.10 -12.62 6.81
C GLY A 295 14.33 -14.10 6.44
N GLY A 296 15.32 -14.31 5.56
CA GLY A 296 15.67 -15.66 5.11
C GLY A 296 14.55 -16.33 4.31
N SER A 297 14.06 -17.48 4.78
CA SER A 297 13.00 -18.27 4.15
C SER A 297 11.60 -17.99 4.73
N SER A 298 11.41 -16.88 5.47
CA SER A 298 10.10 -16.46 5.96
C SER A 298 9.24 -15.88 4.86
N SER A 299 7.91 -16.04 4.92
CA SER A 299 6.95 -15.38 4.01
C SER A 299 7.33 -13.91 3.77
N ASN A 300 7.33 -13.51 2.49
CA ASN A 300 7.72 -12.18 2.06
C ASN A 300 6.48 -11.28 1.96
N ALA A 301 6.47 -10.19 2.71
CA ALA A 301 5.43 -9.16 2.67
C ALA A 301 5.61 -8.17 1.50
N GLY A 302 6.72 -8.25 0.78
CA GLY A 302 6.94 -7.53 -0.46
C GLY A 302 6.19 -8.16 -1.63
N ALA A 303 5.16 -7.45 -2.07
CA ALA A 303 4.21 -7.78 -3.14
C ALA A 303 4.69 -8.68 -4.29
N ASN A 304 5.07 -8.12 -5.45
CA ASN A 304 5.41 -8.91 -6.63
C ASN A 304 6.64 -9.79 -6.42
N CYS A 305 7.39 -9.58 -5.34
CA CYS A 305 8.51 -10.40 -4.88
C CYS A 305 8.11 -11.54 -3.91
N GLY A 306 6.82 -11.83 -3.75
CA GLY A 306 6.27 -12.72 -2.73
C GLY A 306 6.65 -14.21 -2.83
N ASN A 307 7.26 -14.65 -3.94
CA ASN A 307 7.60 -16.05 -4.16
C ASN A 307 8.79 -16.48 -3.26
N GLN A 308 8.48 -17.17 -2.17
CA GLN A 308 9.48 -17.82 -1.31
C GLN A 308 10.11 -19.06 -1.98
N PRO A 309 11.35 -19.44 -1.61
CA PRO A 309 12.21 -18.81 -0.60
C PRO A 309 13.14 -17.71 -1.13
N GLU A 310 13.25 -17.56 -2.45
CA GLU A 310 14.10 -16.54 -3.07
C GLU A 310 13.23 -15.36 -3.47
N SER A 311 13.02 -14.44 -2.53
CA SER A 311 12.54 -13.09 -2.83
C SER A 311 13.40 -12.43 -3.91
N CYS A 312 12.96 -11.30 -4.44
CA CYS A 312 13.79 -10.53 -5.37
C CYS A 312 15.18 -10.25 -4.77
N ALA A 313 16.22 -10.42 -5.59
CA ALA A 313 17.60 -10.05 -5.28
C ALA A 313 17.84 -8.54 -5.42
N SER A 314 17.00 -7.89 -6.23
CA SER A 314 17.03 -6.45 -6.44
C SER A 314 15.62 -5.87 -6.61
N VAL A 315 15.49 -4.55 -6.49
CA VAL A 315 14.24 -3.81 -6.73
C VAL A 315 14.56 -2.63 -7.64
N ASP A 316 13.84 -2.56 -8.76
CA ASP A 316 13.83 -1.41 -9.66
C ASP A 316 12.89 -0.35 -9.08
N VAL A 317 13.47 0.74 -8.58
CA VAL A 317 12.76 1.83 -7.92
C VAL A 317 12.66 3.00 -8.89
N ARG A 318 11.42 3.47 -9.09
CA ARG A 318 11.11 4.67 -9.85
C ARG A 318 10.30 5.64 -9.00
N VAL A 319 10.76 6.88 -8.89
CA VAL A 319 10.05 7.98 -8.26
C VAL A 319 9.65 8.97 -9.36
N VAL A 320 8.37 9.32 -9.43
CA VAL A 320 7.84 10.33 -10.35
C VAL A 320 7.26 11.46 -9.52
N VAL A 321 7.87 12.64 -9.62
CA VAL A 321 7.38 13.86 -8.98
C VAL A 321 6.57 14.65 -10.02
N HIS A 322 5.33 14.98 -9.68
CA HIS A 322 4.42 15.66 -10.58
C HIS A 322 3.61 16.75 -9.87
N ALA A 323 3.11 17.72 -10.66
CA ALA A 323 2.22 18.78 -10.20
C ALA A 323 1.01 18.84 -11.14
N GLY A 324 -0.11 18.25 -10.72
CA GLY A 324 -1.23 17.96 -11.63
C GLY A 324 -0.80 16.97 -12.72
N GLU A 325 -1.06 17.29 -13.98
CA GLU A 325 -0.68 16.46 -15.15
C GLU A 325 0.80 16.57 -15.53
N ARG A 326 1.53 17.55 -14.99
CA ARG A 326 2.92 17.82 -15.37
C ARG A 326 3.87 16.95 -14.57
N VAL A 327 4.58 16.05 -15.24
CA VAL A 327 5.74 15.37 -14.66
C VAL A 327 6.90 16.36 -14.57
N LEU A 328 7.36 16.63 -13.35
CA LEU A 328 8.47 17.54 -13.07
C LEU A 328 9.81 16.81 -13.11
N ALA A 329 9.85 15.60 -12.56
CA ALA A 329 11.04 14.76 -12.55
C ALA A 329 10.72 13.27 -12.46
N GLU A 330 11.67 12.48 -12.95
CA GLU A 330 11.73 11.04 -12.76
C GLU A 330 13.10 10.69 -12.16
N ALA A 331 13.13 10.00 -11.03
CA ALA A 331 14.35 9.46 -10.43
C ALA A 331 14.28 7.93 -10.41
N THR A 332 15.33 7.27 -10.89
CA THR A 332 15.40 5.80 -10.92
C THR A 332 16.66 5.29 -10.25
N ILE A 333 16.55 4.18 -9.53
CA ILE A 333 17.66 3.49 -8.87
C ILE A 333 17.37 2.00 -8.78
N VAL A 334 18.41 1.18 -8.77
CA VAL A 334 18.30 -0.25 -8.46
C VAL A 334 18.82 -0.49 -7.05
N VAL A 335 17.94 -1.01 -6.19
CA VAL A 335 18.28 -1.37 -4.82
C VAL A 335 18.58 -2.86 -4.77
N ASN A 336 19.72 -3.24 -4.21
CA ASN A 336 20.13 -4.65 -4.09
C ASN A 336 20.02 -5.12 -2.63
N ARG A 337 19.87 -6.43 -2.44
CA ARG A 337 19.92 -7.07 -1.12
C ARG A 337 21.25 -6.87 -0.41
#